data_AF-A0A0T6BBH3-F1
#
_entry.id   AF-A0A0T6BBH3-F1
#
_cell.length_a   1.000
_cell.length_b   1.000
_cell.length_c   1.000
_cell.angle_alpha   90.00
_cell.angle_beta   90.00
_cell.angle_gamma   90.00
#
_symmetry.space_group_name_H-M   'P 1'
#
loop_
_entity.id
_entity.type
_entity.pdbx_description
1 polymer ?
#
loop_
_entity_poly.entity_id
_entity_poly.type
_entity_poly.pdbx_seq_one_letter_code
_entity_poly.pdbx_strand_id
1 'polypeptide(L)'
;MFRTFSALLLLLFNFSDAEPFVRTCEPIRVEMCKGLGYNMTDESQRDAEFFILPFKPLVSFGCSVHLNLFLCSVSVPMCTEKVSYPIGPCQGLCEGVRDRCFPVLEKFGFSWPEALNCSLFPAENNHEHMCMEGPKDSREEEIRFSVDMSFQARDCPPHHSRTDNSRPCVPLCDANILFDAAEKKYAELTMIRIRSFLELITELKFRPKCRKGFQLQPYKT
;
A
#
# COMPACT_ATOMS: atom_id res chain seq x y z
N MET A 1 -53.43 16.68 31.90
CA MET A 1 -52.67 15.72 31.06
C MET A 1 -51.37 16.27 30.45
N PHE A 2 -51.01 17.56 30.61
CA PHE A 2 -49.78 18.11 29.98
C PHE A 2 -48.53 18.17 30.88
N ARG A 3 -48.60 17.72 32.14
CA ARG A 3 -47.45 17.74 33.05
C ARG A 3 -46.68 16.41 33.15
N THR A 4 -47.30 15.31 32.73
CA THR A 4 -46.66 13.99 32.68
C THR A 4 -45.84 13.77 31.41
N PHE A 5 -46.17 14.46 30.31
CA PHE A 5 -45.41 14.39 29.06
C PHE A 5 -44.04 15.06 29.13
N SER A 6 -43.87 16.10 29.96
CA SER A 6 -42.58 16.78 30.14
C SER A 6 -41.56 15.91 30.90
N ALA A 7 -42.02 15.13 31.88
CA ALA A 7 -41.18 14.18 32.60
C ALA A 7 -40.77 12.98 31.72
N LEU A 8 -41.64 12.52 30.82
CA LEU A 8 -41.30 11.47 29.86
C LEU A 8 -40.30 11.96 28.79
N LEU A 9 -40.37 13.23 28.38
CA LEU A 9 -39.40 13.82 27.45
C LEU A 9 -38.00 13.97 28.08
N LEU A 10 -37.92 14.25 29.38
CA LEU A 10 -36.65 14.32 30.11
C LEU A 10 -36.03 12.94 30.36
N LEU A 11 -36.80 11.85 30.30
CA LEU A 11 -36.29 10.48 30.28
C LEU A 11 -35.84 10.01 28.88
N LEU A 12 -36.16 10.78 27.83
CA LEU A 12 -35.70 10.54 26.45
C LEU A 12 -34.52 11.42 26.04
N PHE A 13 -34.11 12.39 26.85
CA PHE A 13 -32.71 12.83 26.87
C PHE A 13 -31.89 11.74 27.57
N ASN A 14 -31.88 10.55 26.94
CA ASN A 14 -30.77 9.64 27.05
C ASN A 14 -29.55 10.51 26.80
N PHE A 15 -28.73 10.64 27.84
CA PHE A 15 -27.31 10.86 27.67
C PHE A 15 -26.91 10.04 26.43
N SER A 16 -26.58 10.73 25.35
CA SER A 16 -25.71 10.10 24.36
C SER A 16 -24.41 9.93 25.13
N ASP A 17 -24.32 8.86 25.93
CA ASP A 17 -23.05 8.30 26.28
C ASP A 17 -22.41 8.07 24.92
N ALA A 18 -21.50 8.98 24.56
CA ALA A 18 -20.42 8.63 23.68
C ALA A 18 -19.67 7.54 24.42
N GLU A 19 -20.17 6.30 24.31
CA GLU A 19 -19.42 5.10 24.62
C GLU A 19 -18.05 5.32 23.98
N PRO A 20 -16.97 5.34 24.78
CA PRO A 20 -15.65 5.50 24.22
C PRO A 20 -15.52 4.41 23.17
N PHE A 21 -15.22 4.79 21.93
CA PHE A 21 -15.00 3.83 20.85
C PHE A 21 -13.78 2.99 21.25
N VAL A 22 -14.01 1.89 21.99
CA VAL A 22 -12.96 0.97 22.43
C VAL A 22 -12.55 0.25 21.16
N ARG A 23 -11.50 0.78 20.52
CA ARG A 23 -10.93 0.16 19.33
C ARG A 23 -10.42 -1.22 19.70
N THR A 24 -10.92 -2.23 19.02
CA THR A 24 -10.47 -3.60 19.21
C THR A 24 -9.24 -3.80 18.33
N CYS A 25 -8.07 -3.90 18.96
CA CYS A 25 -6.85 -4.24 18.24
C CYS A 25 -6.89 -5.71 17.81
N GLU A 26 -6.56 -6.01 16.56
CA GLU A 26 -6.44 -7.36 16.03
C GLU A 26 -5.02 -7.67 15.52
N PRO A 27 -4.62 -8.95 15.47
CA PRO A 27 -3.30 -9.33 14.96
C PRO A 27 -3.12 -8.97 13.49
N ILE A 28 -1.90 -8.58 13.12
CA ILE A 28 -1.53 -8.29 11.72
C ILE A 28 -1.66 -9.56 10.88
N ARG A 29 -2.52 -9.51 9.85
CA ARG A 29 -2.73 -10.58 8.87
C ARG A 29 -1.84 -10.45 7.64
N VAL A 30 -1.42 -9.24 7.31
CA VAL A 30 -0.58 -8.94 6.14
C VAL A 30 0.82 -9.54 6.32
N GLU A 31 1.16 -10.55 5.52
CA GLU A 31 2.40 -11.35 5.70
C GLU A 31 3.68 -10.51 5.70
N MET A 32 3.79 -9.54 4.78
CA MET A 32 4.98 -8.70 4.68
C MET A 32 5.18 -7.73 5.86
N CYS A 33 4.14 -7.55 6.69
CA CYS A 33 4.15 -6.65 7.84
C CYS A 33 4.35 -7.38 9.17
N LYS A 34 4.57 -8.70 9.15
CA LYS A 34 4.87 -9.46 10.36
C LYS A 34 6.34 -9.28 10.77
N GLY A 35 6.59 -9.25 12.08
CA GLY A 35 7.96 -9.23 12.63
C GLY A 35 8.65 -7.87 12.59
N LEU A 36 7.92 -6.78 12.37
CA LEU A 36 8.46 -5.40 12.24
C LEU A 36 8.59 -4.64 13.58
N GLY A 37 8.37 -5.32 14.72
CA GLY A 37 8.43 -4.73 16.06
C GLY A 37 7.07 -4.44 16.69
N TYR A 38 5.97 -4.61 15.95
CA TYR A 38 4.60 -4.63 16.47
C TYR A 38 3.79 -5.74 15.79
N ASN A 39 2.72 -6.18 16.46
CA ASN A 39 1.91 -7.32 16.02
C ASN A 39 0.41 -7.05 16.02
N MET A 40 -0.03 -5.85 16.43
CA MET A 40 -1.44 -5.47 16.55
C MET A 40 -1.74 -4.21 15.75
N THR A 41 -2.89 -4.20 15.09
CA THR A 41 -3.42 -3.09 14.25
C THR A 41 -4.93 -2.96 14.47
N ASP A 42 -5.53 -1.89 13.95
CA ASP A 42 -6.99 -1.71 13.95
C ASP A 42 -7.69 -2.68 12.95
N GLU A 43 -9.01 -2.83 13.07
CA GLU A 43 -9.85 -3.78 12.31
C GLU A 43 -9.88 -3.55 10.78
N SER A 44 -9.36 -2.41 10.32
CA SER A 44 -9.37 -1.98 8.92
C SER A 44 -8.17 -2.49 8.11
N GLN A 45 -7.80 -3.76 8.24
CA GLN A 45 -6.71 -4.36 7.45
C GLN A 45 -7.08 -4.71 6.01
N ARG A 46 -8.39 -4.68 5.67
CA ARG A 46 -8.96 -5.29 4.45
C ARG A 46 -8.36 -4.79 3.13
N ASP A 47 -7.91 -3.53 3.12
CA ASP A 47 -7.36 -2.87 1.93
C ASP A 47 -5.84 -2.64 2.01
N ALA A 48 -5.22 -2.98 3.15
CA ALA A 48 -3.81 -2.73 3.36
C ALA A 48 -2.92 -3.53 2.41
N GLU A 49 -3.29 -4.77 2.11
CA GLU A 49 -2.54 -5.60 1.17
C GLU A 49 -2.55 -4.99 -0.24
N PHE A 50 -3.69 -4.47 -0.72
CA PHE A 50 -3.77 -3.81 -2.03
C PHE A 50 -2.93 -2.53 -2.10
N PHE A 51 -2.77 -1.83 -0.98
CA PHE A 51 -1.91 -0.66 -0.90
C PHE A 51 -0.42 -1.02 -0.99
N ILE A 52 0.03 -2.07 -0.28
CA ILE A 52 1.46 -2.38 -0.18
C ILE A 52 1.97 -3.25 -1.34
N LEU A 53 1.15 -4.15 -1.87
CA LEU A 53 1.54 -5.08 -2.95
C LEU A 53 2.27 -4.41 -4.13
N PRO A 54 1.83 -3.24 -4.66
CA PRO A 54 2.52 -2.54 -5.74
C PRO A 54 3.95 -2.12 -5.41
N PHE A 55 4.29 -1.98 -4.12
CA PHE A 55 5.63 -1.61 -3.66
C PHE A 55 6.56 -2.80 -3.44
N LYS A 56 6.06 -4.06 -3.51
CA LYS A 56 6.90 -5.27 -3.42
C LYS A 56 8.17 -5.21 -4.28
N PRO A 57 8.12 -4.78 -5.56
CA PRO A 57 9.33 -4.68 -6.38
C PRO A 57 10.35 -3.67 -5.83
N LEU A 58 9.88 -2.54 -5.27
CA LEU A 58 10.73 -1.51 -4.67
C LEU A 58 11.34 -1.98 -3.34
N VAL A 59 10.58 -2.74 -2.55
CA VAL A 59 11.08 -3.41 -1.34
C VAL A 59 12.19 -4.41 -1.72
N SER A 60 11.96 -5.25 -2.73
CA SER A 60 12.97 -6.19 -3.23
C SER A 60 14.19 -5.51 -3.86
N PHE A 61 14.03 -4.30 -4.42
CA PHE A 61 15.16 -3.49 -4.89
C PHE A 61 16.07 -3.05 -3.74
N GLY A 62 15.52 -2.88 -2.53
CA GLY A 62 16.32 -2.67 -1.32
C GLY A 62 16.92 -1.27 -1.19
N CYS A 63 16.27 -0.23 -1.73
CA CYS A 63 16.73 1.16 -1.62
C CYS A 63 16.84 1.66 -0.17
N SER A 64 16.04 1.11 0.75
CA SER A 64 16.06 1.45 2.17
C SER A 64 15.65 0.24 3.01
N VAL A 65 16.42 -0.04 4.06
CA VAL A 65 16.10 -1.10 5.04
C VAL A 65 14.80 -0.82 5.80
N HIS A 66 14.41 0.47 5.89
CA HIS A 66 13.21 0.92 6.58
C HIS A 66 11.97 1.01 5.69
N LEU A 67 12.10 0.75 4.38
CA LEU A 67 10.97 0.90 3.44
C LEU A 67 9.79 0.00 3.84
N ASN A 68 10.05 -1.26 4.19
CA ASN A 68 8.99 -2.20 4.57
C ASN A 68 8.27 -1.76 5.86
N LEU A 69 9.05 -1.32 6.86
CA LEU A 69 8.50 -0.75 8.11
C LEU A 69 7.62 0.47 7.83
N PHE A 70 8.11 1.40 7.00
CA PHE A 70 7.36 2.61 6.65
C PHE A 70 6.04 2.28 5.95
N LEU A 71 6.05 1.44 4.91
CA LEU A 71 4.82 1.07 4.19
C LEU A 71 3.79 0.43 5.13
N CYS A 72 4.23 -0.52 5.97
CA CYS A 72 3.36 -1.18 6.95
C CYS A 72 2.83 -0.21 8.01
N SER A 73 3.65 0.75 8.48
CA SER A 73 3.20 1.74 9.45
C SER A 73 2.12 2.69 8.93
N VAL A 74 2.04 2.88 7.60
CA VAL A 74 0.99 3.69 6.96
C VAL A 74 -0.29 2.88 6.77
N SER A 75 -0.18 1.64 6.28
CA SER A 75 -1.36 0.85 5.88
C SER A 75 -1.91 -0.08 6.96
N VAL A 76 -1.05 -0.55 7.87
CA VAL A 76 -1.39 -1.37 9.05
C VAL A 76 -0.77 -0.72 10.29
N PRO A 77 -1.22 0.47 10.69
CA PRO A 77 -0.61 1.21 11.79
C PRO A 77 -0.73 0.46 13.12
N MET A 78 0.16 0.76 14.06
CA MET A 78 0.20 0.08 15.36
C MET A 78 -1.03 0.45 16.20
N CYS A 79 -1.65 -0.55 16.82
CA CYS A 79 -2.77 -0.38 17.75
C CYS A 79 -2.37 -0.83 19.17
N THR A 80 -2.75 -0.06 20.18
CA THR A 80 -2.60 -0.42 21.59
C THR A 80 -3.74 0.15 22.42
N GLU A 81 -4.21 -0.59 23.42
CA GLU A 81 -5.30 -0.15 24.31
C GLU A 81 -4.97 1.13 25.10
N LYS A 82 -3.69 1.50 25.19
CA LYS A 82 -3.24 2.72 25.88
C LYS A 82 -3.48 4.00 25.08
N VAL A 83 -3.77 3.87 23.78
CA VAL A 83 -3.85 4.99 22.84
C VAL A 83 -5.14 4.86 22.03
N SER A 84 -5.94 5.92 21.98
CA SER A 84 -7.25 5.91 21.34
C SER A 84 -7.19 5.95 19.80
N TYR A 85 -6.02 6.22 19.22
CA TYR A 85 -5.79 6.32 17.79
C TYR A 85 -4.65 5.41 17.32
N PRO A 86 -4.70 4.93 16.07
CA PRO A 86 -3.61 4.14 15.49
C PRO A 86 -2.34 4.98 15.33
N ILE A 87 -1.20 4.39 15.70
CA ILE A 87 0.11 5.03 15.67
C ILE A 87 0.76 4.74 14.32
N GLY A 88 1.01 5.79 13.52
CA GLY A 88 1.65 5.72 12.21
C GLY A 88 3.16 6.08 12.25
N PRO A 89 3.80 6.31 11.09
CA PRO A 89 5.20 6.74 11.04
C PRO A 89 5.35 8.21 11.47
N CYS A 90 6.53 8.56 11.97
CA CYS A 90 6.95 9.95 12.09
C CYS A 90 7.47 10.47 10.74
N GLN A 91 7.48 11.79 10.57
CA GLN A 91 7.98 12.47 9.37
C GLN A 91 9.43 12.11 9.05
N GLY A 92 10.31 12.03 10.06
CA GLY A 92 11.72 11.67 9.86
C GLY A 92 11.92 10.27 9.27
N LEU A 93 11.10 9.29 9.66
CA LEU A 93 11.11 7.94 9.08
C LEU A 93 10.71 7.98 7.60
N CYS A 94 9.67 8.75 7.27
CA CYS A 94 9.23 8.95 5.89
C CYS A 94 10.32 9.60 5.04
N GLU A 95 10.90 10.70 5.52
CA GLU A 95 11.93 11.44 4.79
C GLU A 95 13.17 10.57 4.54
N GLY A 96 13.64 9.82 5.55
CA GLY A 96 14.76 8.90 5.38
C GLY A 96 14.50 7.80 4.34
N VAL A 97 13.27 7.29 4.23
CA VAL A 97 12.89 6.33 3.19
C VAL A 97 12.76 7.02 1.82
N ARG A 98 12.08 8.16 1.76
CA ARG A 98 11.86 8.94 0.53
C ARG A 98 13.18 9.31 -0.10
N ASP A 99 14.12 9.86 0.66
CA ASP A 99 15.38 10.39 0.12
C ASP A 99 16.24 9.29 -0.54
N ARG A 100 16.11 8.04 -0.08
CA ARG A 100 16.79 6.87 -0.69
C ARG A 100 16.01 6.23 -1.84
N CYS A 101 14.69 6.15 -1.73
CA CYS A 101 13.86 5.39 -2.67
C CYS A 101 13.24 6.24 -3.78
N PHE A 102 13.03 7.53 -3.56
CA PHE A 102 12.46 8.43 -4.56
C PHE A 102 13.36 8.59 -5.81
N PRO A 103 14.70 8.72 -5.72
CA PRO A 103 15.55 8.76 -6.90
C PRO A 103 15.43 7.50 -7.77
N VAL A 104 15.16 6.34 -7.17
CA VAL A 104 14.93 5.09 -7.88
C VAL A 104 13.60 5.15 -8.65
N LEU A 105 12.53 5.64 -8.01
CA LEU A 105 11.23 5.81 -8.65
C LEU A 105 11.28 6.82 -9.80
N GLU A 106 11.90 7.98 -9.57
CA GLU A 106 12.02 9.06 -10.55
C GLU A 106 12.76 8.59 -11.80
N LYS A 107 13.84 7.83 -11.64
CA LYS A 107 14.61 7.24 -12.76
C LYS A 107 13.76 6.38 -13.69
N PHE A 108 12.73 5.72 -13.15
CA PHE A 108 11.81 4.90 -13.92
C PHE A 108 10.52 5.62 -14.34
N GLY A 109 10.43 6.92 -14.06
CA GLY A 109 9.31 7.79 -14.44
C GLY A 109 8.13 7.72 -13.48
N PHE A 110 8.34 7.28 -12.23
CA PHE A 110 7.31 7.25 -11.19
C PHE A 110 7.50 8.43 -10.22
N SER A 111 6.39 9.07 -9.85
CA SER A 111 6.37 10.09 -8.81
C SER A 111 6.29 9.46 -7.42
N TRP A 112 6.66 10.23 -6.40
CA TRP A 112 6.36 9.87 -5.03
C TRP A 112 4.83 9.92 -4.81
N PRO A 113 4.19 8.85 -4.30
CA PRO A 113 2.74 8.83 -4.11
C PRO A 113 2.27 9.88 -3.09
N GLU A 114 1.15 10.54 -3.38
CA GLU A 114 0.56 11.54 -2.47
C GLU A 114 0.19 10.94 -1.10
N ALA A 115 -0.27 9.69 -1.08
CA ALA A 115 -0.58 8.95 0.14
C ALA A 115 0.64 8.70 1.04
N LEU A 116 1.86 8.87 0.51
CA LEU A 116 3.12 8.74 1.25
C LEU A 116 3.80 10.11 1.46
N ASN A 117 3.10 11.21 1.22
CA ASN A 117 3.67 12.55 1.42
C ASN A 117 4.07 12.75 2.89
N CYS A 118 5.35 13.01 3.14
CA CYS A 118 5.89 13.09 4.49
C CYS A 118 5.28 14.20 5.35
N SER A 119 4.74 15.26 4.72
CA SER A 119 4.03 16.33 5.44
C SER A 119 2.69 15.90 6.05
N LEU A 120 2.21 14.69 5.75
CA LEU A 120 1.02 14.11 6.37
C LEU A 120 1.30 13.50 7.75
N PHE A 121 2.57 13.33 8.12
CA PHE A 121 2.98 12.61 9.34
C PHE A 121 3.46 13.57 10.43
N PRO A 122 3.32 13.20 11.73
CA PRO A 122 3.82 14.03 12.83
C PRO A 122 5.34 14.21 12.76
N ALA A 123 5.81 15.42 13.05
CA ALA A 123 7.24 15.75 13.00
C ALA A 123 8.07 14.93 14.00
N GLU A 124 7.55 14.78 15.23
CA GLU A 124 8.24 14.13 16.34
C GLU A 124 7.27 13.29 17.17
N ASN A 125 7.81 12.24 17.80
CA ASN A 125 7.06 11.40 18.72
C ASN A 125 6.98 12.08 20.10
N ASN A 126 5.79 12.49 20.52
CA ASN A 126 5.56 13.13 21.82
C ASN A 126 4.21 12.71 22.45
N HIS A 127 3.88 13.28 23.61
CA HIS A 127 2.65 12.92 24.36
C HIS A 127 1.36 13.30 23.63
N GLU A 128 1.39 14.28 22.74
CA GLU A 128 0.23 14.73 21.96
C GLU A 128 0.11 13.93 20.65
N HIS A 129 1.25 13.66 20.02
CA HIS A 129 1.36 12.99 18.73
C HIS A 129 2.36 11.81 18.82
N MET A 130 1.84 10.62 19.09
CA MET A 130 2.63 9.41 19.06
C MET A 130 2.83 8.94 17.62
N CYS A 131 4.09 8.63 17.28
CA CYS A 131 4.46 8.10 15.98
C CYS A 131 5.70 7.20 16.07
N MET A 132 5.94 6.40 15.04
CA MET A 132 7.10 5.51 14.94
C MET A 132 8.29 6.20 14.25
N GLU A 133 9.38 6.38 14.99
CA GLU A 133 10.65 6.92 14.44
C GLU A 133 11.41 5.88 13.59
N GLY A 134 11.15 4.59 13.81
CA GLY A 134 11.93 3.49 13.23
C GLY A 134 13.24 3.22 13.98
N PRO A 135 13.88 2.06 13.74
CA PRO A 135 15.17 1.75 14.33
C PRO A 135 16.25 2.73 13.87
N LYS A 136 17.04 3.26 14.81
CA LYS A 136 18.24 4.06 14.53
C LYS A 136 19.40 3.10 14.28
N ASP A 137 19.53 2.55 13.07
CA ASP A 137 20.59 1.59 12.78
C ASP A 137 21.87 2.33 12.41
N SER A 138 22.97 2.09 13.13
CA SER A 138 24.29 2.71 12.90
C SER A 138 24.92 2.32 11.55
N ARG A 139 24.29 1.40 10.81
CA ARG A 139 24.63 0.99 9.44
C ARG A 139 23.95 1.84 8.35
N GLU A 140 23.12 2.81 8.73
CA GLU A 140 22.48 3.76 7.82
C GLU A 140 23.47 4.63 7.03
N GLU A 141 24.70 4.79 7.54
CA GLU A 141 25.79 5.48 6.84
C GLU A 141 26.56 4.57 5.87
N GLU A 142 26.53 3.25 6.07
CA GLU A 142 27.32 2.28 5.28
C GLU A 142 26.56 1.71 4.09
N ILE A 143 25.23 1.72 4.09
CA ILE A 143 24.45 1.53 2.86
C ILE A 143 24.38 2.87 2.11
N ARG A 144 25.55 3.45 1.83
CA ARG A 144 25.74 4.04 0.49
C ARG A 144 25.66 2.87 -0.46
N PHE A 145 24.44 2.44 -0.79
CA PHE A 145 24.27 1.56 -1.93
C PHE A 145 24.95 2.33 -3.06
N SER A 146 26.04 1.77 -3.58
CA SER A 146 26.37 1.95 -4.96
C SER A 146 25.13 1.47 -5.71
N VAL A 147 24.11 2.33 -5.80
CA VAL A 147 23.22 2.34 -6.94
C VAL A 147 24.24 2.52 -8.03
N ASP A 148 24.61 1.41 -8.66
CA ASP A 148 25.48 1.47 -9.80
C ASP A 148 24.72 2.36 -10.79
N MET A 149 25.14 3.62 -10.77
CA MET A 149 24.55 4.71 -11.52
C MET A 149 24.87 4.52 -13.01
N SER A 150 25.44 3.36 -13.38
CA SER A 150 25.62 2.87 -14.74
C SER A 150 24.32 2.46 -15.42
N PHE A 151 23.22 2.20 -14.67
CA PHE A 151 21.92 1.99 -15.31
C PHE A 151 21.50 3.32 -15.94
N GLN A 152 21.70 3.50 -17.23
CA GLN A 152 21.36 4.75 -17.91
C GLN A 152 19.85 4.95 -17.78
N ALA A 153 19.38 6.19 -17.63
CA ALA A 153 17.95 6.52 -17.53
C ALA A 153 17.09 6.06 -18.75
N ARG A 154 17.74 5.43 -19.74
CA ARG A 154 17.13 4.79 -20.90
C ARG A 154 16.68 3.35 -20.63
N ASP A 155 17.34 2.67 -19.70
CA ASP A 155 17.06 1.26 -19.43
C ASP A 155 15.94 1.12 -18.42
N CYS A 156 14.95 0.31 -18.76
CA CYS A 156 13.89 -0.06 -17.83
C CYS A 156 14.38 -1.14 -16.86
N PRO A 157 13.81 -1.23 -15.65
CA PRO A 157 14.13 -2.32 -14.75
C PRO A 157 13.84 -3.67 -15.43
N PRO A 158 14.42 -4.78 -14.95
CA PRO A 158 14.06 -6.11 -15.42
C PRO A 158 12.54 -6.28 -15.48
N HIS A 159 12.07 -6.96 -16.53
CA HIS A 159 10.65 -7.22 -16.79
C HIS A 159 9.76 -6.01 -17.11
N HIS A 160 10.37 -4.87 -17.46
CA HIS A 160 9.66 -3.69 -17.93
C HIS A 160 10.14 -3.28 -19.33
N SER A 161 9.32 -2.54 -20.06
CA SER A 161 9.66 -1.95 -21.34
C SER A 161 9.05 -0.55 -21.47
N ARG A 162 9.61 0.27 -22.36
CA ARG A 162 9.05 1.58 -22.74
C ARG A 162 9.02 1.69 -24.25
N THR A 163 7.99 2.36 -24.77
CA THR A 163 7.87 2.59 -26.22
C THR A 163 8.72 3.77 -26.71
N ASP A 164 9.01 4.72 -25.82
CA ASP A 164 9.83 5.92 -26.07
C ASP A 164 10.40 6.41 -24.72
N ASN A 165 11.48 7.19 -24.75
CA ASN A 165 12.17 7.75 -23.57
C ASN A 165 11.32 8.76 -22.77
N SER A 166 10.30 9.34 -23.39
CA SER A 166 9.36 10.25 -22.74
C SER A 166 8.28 9.53 -21.92
N ARG A 167 8.16 8.21 -22.03
CA ARG A 167 7.14 7.42 -21.33
C ARG A 167 7.72 6.67 -20.13
N PRO A 168 6.93 6.51 -19.06
CA PRO A 168 7.33 5.68 -17.93
C PRO A 168 7.48 4.22 -18.35
N CYS A 169 8.32 3.48 -17.62
CA CYS A 169 8.46 2.04 -17.84
C CYS A 169 7.14 1.34 -17.47
N VAL A 170 6.69 0.44 -18.34
CA VAL A 170 5.51 -0.39 -18.09
C VAL A 170 5.91 -1.86 -17.95
N PRO A 171 5.25 -2.65 -17.09
CA PRO A 171 5.46 -4.09 -17.01
C PRO A 171 5.25 -4.80 -18.35
N LEU A 172 6.05 -5.84 -18.62
CA LEU A 172 5.78 -6.77 -19.72
C LEU A 172 4.55 -7.63 -19.40
N CYS A 173 3.79 -8.05 -20.42
CA CYS A 173 2.52 -8.78 -20.25
C CYS A 173 2.66 -10.07 -19.42
N ASP A 174 3.76 -10.80 -19.59
CA ASP A 174 3.97 -12.10 -18.95
C ASP A 174 4.84 -12.00 -17.67
N ALA A 175 5.24 -10.80 -17.28
CA ALA A 175 6.12 -10.59 -16.13
C ALA A 175 5.45 -10.92 -14.80
N ASN A 176 6.12 -11.69 -13.94
CA ASN A 176 5.63 -12.05 -12.60
C ASN A 176 6.14 -11.04 -11.57
N ILE A 177 5.45 -9.89 -11.49
CA ILE A 177 5.85 -8.75 -10.65
C ILE A 177 4.94 -8.64 -9.42
N LEU A 178 3.64 -8.38 -9.65
CA LEU A 178 2.65 -8.35 -8.59
C LEU A 178 2.04 -9.72 -8.31
N PHE A 179 1.87 -10.52 -9.37
CA PHE A 179 1.24 -11.84 -9.33
C PHE A 179 2.14 -12.87 -10.00
N ASP A 180 2.19 -14.06 -9.41
CA ASP A 180 2.87 -15.20 -10.01
C ASP A 180 2.04 -15.87 -11.12
N ALA A 181 2.64 -16.83 -11.82
CA ALA A 181 1.98 -17.52 -12.93
C ALA A 181 0.78 -18.37 -12.48
N ALA A 182 0.79 -18.89 -11.25
CA ALA A 182 -0.30 -19.70 -10.71
C ALA A 182 -1.50 -18.81 -10.35
N GLU A 183 -1.26 -17.65 -9.74
CA GLU A 183 -2.26 -16.63 -9.43
C GLU A 183 -2.93 -16.10 -10.71
N LYS A 184 -2.13 -15.79 -11.73
CA LYS A 184 -2.66 -15.38 -13.05
C LYS A 184 -3.55 -16.46 -13.67
N LYS A 185 -3.08 -17.71 -13.70
CA LYS A 185 -3.84 -18.85 -14.24
C LYS A 185 -5.13 -19.10 -13.46
N TYR A 186 -5.08 -18.94 -12.14
CA TYR A 186 -6.26 -19.04 -11.29
C TYR A 186 -7.29 -17.96 -11.60
N ALA A 187 -6.85 -16.70 -11.75
CA ALA A 187 -7.71 -15.60 -12.13
C ALA A 187 -8.32 -15.80 -13.52
N GLU A 188 -7.54 -16.26 -14.51
CA GLU A 188 -8.04 -16.60 -15.84
C GLU A 188 -9.13 -17.68 -15.80
N LEU A 189 -8.89 -18.79 -15.10
CA LEU A 189 -9.88 -19.86 -14.94
C LEU A 189 -11.14 -19.38 -14.23
N THR A 190 -10.98 -18.54 -13.21
CA THR A 190 -12.09 -17.94 -12.47
C THR A 190 -12.91 -17.02 -13.36
N MET A 191 -12.27 -16.19 -14.17
CA MET A 191 -12.94 -15.33 -15.15
C MET A 191 -13.66 -16.12 -16.23
N ILE A 192 -13.10 -17.24 -16.70
CA ILE A 192 -13.78 -18.15 -17.64
C ILE A 192 -15.04 -18.74 -17.00
N ARG A 193 -14.95 -19.19 -15.74
CA ARG A 193 -16.11 -19.73 -15.01
C ARG A 193 -17.18 -18.68 -14.78
N ILE A 194 -16.81 -17.48 -14.32
CA ILE A 194 -17.72 -16.36 -14.14
C ILE A 194 -18.39 -16.02 -15.46
N ARG A 195 -17.62 -15.91 -16.55
CA ARG A 195 -18.17 -15.67 -17.89
C ARG A 195 -19.15 -16.75 -18.31
N SER A 196 -18.81 -18.03 -18.12
CA SER A 196 -19.71 -19.14 -18.45
C SER A 196 -21.00 -19.09 -17.63
N PHE A 197 -20.92 -18.76 -16.34
CA PHE A 197 -22.07 -18.62 -15.45
C PHE A 197 -22.93 -17.41 -15.82
N LEU A 198 -22.31 -16.27 -16.15
CA LEU A 198 -23.00 -15.08 -16.63
C LEU A 198 -23.67 -15.33 -18.00
N GLU A 199 -23.03 -16.02 -18.93
CA GLU A 199 -23.62 -16.41 -20.22
C GLU A 199 -24.79 -17.41 -20.06
N LEU A 200 -24.86 -18.14 -18.94
CA LEU A 200 -25.99 -19.04 -18.60
C LEU A 200 -27.17 -18.30 -17.94
N ILE A 201 -26.91 -17.20 -17.23
CA ILE A 201 -27.92 -16.48 -16.43
C ILE A 201 -28.41 -15.22 -17.12
N THR A 202 -27.55 -14.63 -17.93
CA THR A 202 -27.86 -13.47 -18.75
C THR A 202 -27.73 -13.91 -20.20
N GLU A 203 -28.77 -13.71 -21.01
CA GLU A 203 -28.71 -13.83 -22.49
C GLU A 203 -27.73 -12.80 -23.13
N LEU A 204 -26.80 -12.26 -22.34
CA LEU A 204 -25.75 -11.33 -22.73
C LEU A 204 -24.46 -12.13 -22.97
N LYS A 205 -24.12 -12.30 -24.25
CA LYS A 205 -22.76 -12.69 -24.65
C LYS A 205 -21.76 -11.60 -24.23
N PHE A 206 -21.14 -11.77 -23.07
CA PHE A 206 -19.98 -10.97 -22.68
C PHE A 206 -18.83 -11.29 -23.65
N ARG A 207 -18.56 -10.40 -24.60
CA ARG A 207 -17.30 -10.42 -25.35
C ARG A 207 -16.25 -9.71 -24.49
N PRO A 208 -15.28 -10.42 -23.88
CA PRO A 208 -14.15 -9.75 -23.28
C PRO A 208 -13.39 -9.04 -24.41
N LYS A 209 -13.51 -7.71 -24.47
CA LYS A 209 -12.52 -6.88 -25.17
C LYS A 209 -11.30 -6.80 -24.26
N CYS A 210 -10.55 -7.89 -24.15
CA CYS A 210 -9.12 -7.75 -23.92
C CYS A 210 -8.56 -7.15 -25.22
N ARG A 211 -8.48 -5.82 -25.28
CA ARG A 211 -7.75 -5.15 -26.34
C ARG A 211 -6.30 -5.58 -26.16
N LYS A 212 -5.83 -6.52 -26.99
CA LYS A 212 -4.41 -6.80 -27.14
C LYS A 212 -3.74 -5.46 -27.49
N GLY A 213 -3.18 -4.80 -26.48
CA GLY A 213 -2.32 -3.66 -26.69
C GLY A 213 -1.12 -4.14 -27.50
N PHE A 214 -0.92 -3.50 -28.65
CA PHE A 214 0.32 -3.47 -29.44
C PHE A 214 1.14 -4.77 -29.45
N GLN A 215 0.87 -5.62 -30.44
CA GLN A 215 1.93 -6.45 -31.01
C GLN A 215 3.00 -5.50 -31.56
N LEU A 216 4.16 -5.44 -30.92
CA LEU A 216 5.38 -4.99 -31.58
C LEU A 216 5.61 -5.98 -32.74
N GLN A 217 5.35 -5.52 -33.97
CA GLN A 217 5.83 -6.23 -35.15
C GLN A 217 7.36 -6.25 -35.10
N PRO A 218 8.00 -7.39 -35.41
CA PRO A 218 9.46 -7.44 -35.49
C PRO A 218 9.94 -6.50 -36.59
N TYR A 219 10.86 -5.60 -36.24
CA TYR A 219 11.59 -4.79 -37.19
C TYR A 219 12.37 -5.75 -38.10
N LYS A 220 11.98 -5.82 -39.37
CA LYS A 220 12.68 -6.58 -40.40
C LYS A 220 13.80 -5.69 -40.90
N THR A 221 15.05 -6.07 -40.61
CA THR A 221 16.24 -5.58 -41.33
C THR A 221 16.16 -5.91 -42.80
#